data_AF-A0A8S3HBB3-F1
#
_entry.id   AF-A0A8S3HBB3-F1
#
_cell.length_a   1.000
_cell.length_b   1.000
_cell.length_c   1.000
_cell.angle_alpha   90.00
_cell.angle_beta   90.00
_cell.angle_gamma   90.00
#
_symmetry.space_group_name_H-M   'P 1'
#
loop_
_entity.id
_entity.type
_entity.pdbx_description
1 polymer ?
#
loop_
_entity_poly.entity_id
_entity_poly.type
_entity_poly.pdbx_seq_one_letter_code
_entity_poly.pdbx_strand_id
1 'polypeptide(L)'
;MALENYVKKSISVSEQHDLSGLKKWTQPTIDSFYMYCFQRLVIPEMDIHTGYCKLFGSKESVREAENEYYRQQTKQSEHARLMVVARDVIWAFKKDENDWEKFPSELNARIEDAFISKLKMFKYTNDKSVEYEIDFKNNHETCVATQQHRAIIRHDDVRVPPHWELQTKNVQRFVLDENSHEYNDIRELFDKTMTKKYTTIIRIERIQNKQWYTQYNSYKNFSAKEDTEKKLFHGCLQESANLIVNSFFNRSFAGVNGLLKL
;
A
#
# COMPACT_ATOMS: atom_id res chain seq x y z
N MET A 1 -1.25 57.78 15.13
CA MET A 1 -2.10 58.13 13.97
C MET A 1 -1.41 58.05 12.60
N ALA A 2 -0.42 58.89 12.25
CA ALA A 2 0.17 58.85 10.88
C ALA A 2 0.97 57.57 10.58
N LEU A 3 1.79 57.11 11.53
CA LEU A 3 2.58 55.87 11.39
C LEU A 3 1.69 54.61 11.39
N GLU A 4 0.68 54.55 12.25
CA GLU A 4 -0.31 53.45 12.27
C GLU A 4 -1.13 53.38 10.97
N ASN A 5 -1.52 54.52 10.40
CA ASN A 5 -2.23 54.55 9.12
C ASN A 5 -1.32 54.16 7.95
N TYR A 6 -0.02 54.46 8.03
CA TYR A 6 0.97 54.03 7.03
C TYR A 6 1.20 52.51 7.12
N VAL A 7 1.40 51.98 8.33
CA VAL A 7 1.58 50.54 8.59
C VAL A 7 0.32 49.75 8.19
N LYS A 8 -0.89 50.24 8.51
CA LYS A 8 -2.14 49.62 8.05
C LYS A 8 -2.35 49.70 6.53
N LYS A 9 -1.74 50.67 5.84
CA LYS A 9 -1.78 50.76 4.37
C LYS A 9 -0.72 49.88 3.68
N SER A 10 0.39 49.58 4.35
CA SER A 10 1.50 48.81 3.78
C SER A 10 1.40 47.30 4.08
N ILE A 11 0.69 46.92 5.15
CA ILE A 11 0.38 45.52 5.44
C ILE A 11 -0.84 45.09 4.63
N SER A 12 -0.66 44.07 3.80
CA SER A 12 -1.71 43.32 3.16
C SER A 12 -2.06 42.09 3.96
N VAL A 13 -3.32 41.69 3.89
CA VAL A 13 -3.84 40.47 4.49
C VAL A 13 -4.48 39.66 3.37
N SER A 14 -4.17 38.37 3.31
CA SER A 14 -4.86 37.48 2.37
C SER A 14 -6.35 37.41 2.68
N GLU A 15 -7.18 37.12 1.68
CA GLU A 15 -8.56 36.72 1.95
C GLU A 15 -8.58 35.47 2.84
N GLN A 16 -9.64 35.34 3.63
CA GLN A 16 -9.86 34.13 4.41
C GLN A 16 -10.33 33.04 3.45
N HIS A 17 -9.48 32.05 3.24
CA HIS A 17 -9.80 30.94 2.36
C HIS A 17 -10.43 29.80 3.19
N ASP A 18 -11.52 29.20 2.70
CA ASP A 18 -12.03 27.91 3.22
C ASP A 18 -11.13 26.79 2.69
N LEU A 19 -10.30 26.25 3.59
CA LEU A 19 -9.17 25.42 3.24
C LEU A 19 -9.18 24.09 3.98
N SER A 20 -10.24 23.31 3.73
CA SER A 20 -10.31 21.89 4.14
C SER A 20 -9.05 21.06 3.85
N GLY A 21 -8.19 21.49 2.92
CA GLY A 21 -6.89 20.88 2.61
C GLY A 21 -5.83 20.98 3.70
N LEU A 22 -5.85 21.99 4.58
CA LEU A 22 -4.89 22.15 5.68
C LEU A 22 -4.87 20.95 6.63
N LYS A 23 -6.05 20.33 6.83
CA LYS A 23 -6.24 19.12 7.65
C LYS A 23 -5.42 17.92 7.17
N LYS A 24 -5.01 17.94 5.90
CA LYS A 24 -4.26 16.86 5.26
C LYS A 24 -2.75 17.09 5.29
N TRP A 25 -2.29 18.25 5.75
CA TRP A 25 -0.87 18.57 5.77
C TRP A 25 -0.17 17.83 6.90
N THR A 26 1.02 17.31 6.61
CA THR A 26 1.90 16.69 7.61
C THR A 26 2.69 17.76 8.35
N GLN A 27 3.19 17.45 9.56
CA GLN A 27 4.02 18.40 10.33
C GLN A 27 5.22 18.93 9.52
N PRO A 28 6.00 18.12 8.77
CA PRO A 28 7.07 18.63 7.93
C PRO A 28 6.60 19.62 6.84
N THR A 29 5.39 19.43 6.30
CA THR A 29 4.81 20.34 5.31
C THR A 29 4.45 21.67 5.94
N ILE A 30 3.86 21.62 7.14
CA ILE A 30 3.53 22.80 7.94
C ILE A 30 4.82 23.59 8.26
N ASP A 31 5.85 22.90 8.77
CA ASP A 31 7.13 23.52 9.10
C ASP A 31 7.79 24.17 7.89
N SER A 32 7.80 23.47 6.74
CA SER A 32 8.34 23.99 5.49
C SER A 32 7.60 25.25 5.02
N PHE A 33 6.27 25.29 5.13
CA PHE A 33 5.48 26.45 4.77
C PHE A 33 5.71 27.63 5.72
N TYR A 34 5.78 27.39 7.04
CA TYR A 34 6.16 28.43 8.01
C TYR A 34 7.53 29.02 7.68
N MET A 35 8.52 28.18 7.37
CA MET A 35 9.86 28.63 6.98
C MET A 35 9.84 29.47 5.70
N TYR A 36 9.06 29.04 4.69
CA TYR A 36 8.89 29.79 3.44
C TYR A 36 8.30 31.18 3.69
N CYS A 37 7.28 31.28 4.56
CA CYS A 37 6.64 32.53 4.93
C CYS A 37 7.59 33.44 5.71
N PHE A 38 8.29 32.90 6.71
CA PHE A 38 9.20 33.66 7.56
C PHE A 38 10.34 34.30 6.75
N GLN A 39 10.92 33.56 5.80
CA GLN A 39 11.95 34.07 4.88
C GLN A 39 11.48 35.26 4.03
N ARG A 40 10.16 35.44 3.87
CA ARG A 40 9.54 36.52 3.09
C ARG A 40 8.88 37.59 3.96
N LEU A 41 9.14 37.54 5.27
CA LEU A 41 8.51 38.43 6.26
C LEU A 41 6.98 38.35 6.23
N VAL A 42 6.45 37.16 5.94
CA VAL A 42 5.02 36.85 6.04
C VAL A 42 4.79 36.09 7.34
N ILE A 43 3.78 36.52 8.09
CA ILE A 43 3.31 35.84 9.29
C ILE A 43 2.05 35.05 8.91
N PRO A 44 2.10 33.71 8.89
CA PRO A 44 0.92 32.89 8.71
C PRO A 44 0.23 32.64 10.06
N GLU A 45 -1.08 32.89 10.12
CA GLU A 45 -1.98 32.50 11.20
C GLU A 45 -2.82 31.33 10.70
N MET A 46 -2.51 30.13 11.18
CA MET A 46 -3.14 28.89 10.72
C MET A 46 -3.87 28.17 11.85
N ASP A 47 -5.05 27.65 11.54
CA ASP A 47 -5.76 26.68 12.36
C ASP A 47 -6.04 25.42 11.53
N ILE A 48 -5.26 24.39 11.83
CA ILE A 48 -5.29 23.09 11.16
C ILE A 48 -6.61 22.35 11.38
N HIS A 49 -7.32 22.57 12.50
CA HIS A 49 -8.53 21.84 12.85
C HIS A 49 -9.75 22.39 12.12
N THR A 50 -9.77 23.69 11.87
CA THR A 50 -10.81 24.33 11.07
C THR A 50 -10.42 24.36 9.59
N GLY A 51 -9.14 24.22 9.26
CA GLY A 51 -8.65 24.36 7.89
C GLY A 51 -8.57 25.84 7.49
N TYR A 52 -8.05 26.66 8.38
CA TYR A 52 -7.98 28.11 8.27
C TYR A 52 -6.53 28.57 8.10
N CYS A 53 -6.31 29.54 7.22
CA CYS A 53 -5.03 30.22 7.05
C CYS A 53 -5.26 31.69 6.67
N LYS A 54 -4.62 32.61 7.41
CA LYS A 54 -4.46 34.02 7.03
C LYS A 54 -2.99 34.39 6.98
N LEU A 55 -2.62 35.20 6.00
CA LEU A 55 -1.25 35.63 5.76
C LEU A 55 -1.15 37.14 5.95
N PHE A 56 -0.18 37.59 6.74
CA PHE A 56 0.08 38.99 7.03
C PHE A 56 1.47 39.39 6.55
N GLY A 57 1.58 40.44 5.75
CA GLY A 57 2.87 40.90 5.23
C GLY A 57 2.72 41.99 4.16
N SER A 58 3.76 42.23 3.37
CA SER A 58 3.63 43.10 2.19
C SER A 58 2.70 42.47 1.14
N LYS A 59 2.05 43.29 0.29
CA LYS A 59 1.15 42.79 -0.76
C LYS A 59 1.81 41.73 -1.65
N GLU A 60 3.05 41.98 -2.04
CA GLU A 60 3.81 41.08 -2.90
C GLU A 60 4.17 39.78 -2.18
N SER A 61 4.70 39.88 -0.95
CA SER A 61 5.09 38.72 -0.15
C SER A 61 3.88 37.84 0.20
N VAL A 62 2.73 38.44 0.53
CA VAL A 62 1.48 37.71 0.80
C VAL A 62 1.04 36.94 -0.43
N ARG A 63 1.04 37.56 -1.61
CA ARG A 63 0.70 36.89 -2.87
C ARG A 63 1.65 35.70 -3.17
N GLU A 64 2.94 35.84 -2.89
CA GLU A 64 3.89 34.72 -3.03
C GLU A 64 3.58 33.57 -2.07
N ALA A 65 3.32 33.88 -0.80
CA ALA A 65 2.95 32.89 0.20
C ALA A 65 1.62 32.20 -0.11
N GLU A 66 0.62 32.92 -0.65
CA GLU A 66 -0.63 32.33 -1.14
C GLU A 66 -0.36 31.34 -2.29
N ASN A 67 0.48 31.70 -3.26
CA ASN A 67 0.83 30.79 -4.35
C ASN A 67 1.54 29.53 -3.85
N GLU A 68 2.46 29.68 -2.89
CA GLU A 68 3.13 28.52 -2.30
C GLU A 68 2.15 27.64 -1.51
N TYR A 69 1.22 28.24 -0.79
CA TYR A 69 0.15 27.52 -0.11
C TYR A 69 -0.63 26.63 -1.10
N TYR A 70 -1.11 27.18 -2.22
CA TYR A 70 -1.84 26.41 -3.24
C TYR A 70 -0.99 25.33 -3.90
N ARG A 71 0.32 25.56 -4.09
CA ARG A 71 1.25 24.53 -4.56
C ARG A 71 1.34 23.36 -3.58
N GLN A 72 1.47 23.63 -2.29
CA GLN A 72 1.52 22.59 -1.26
C GLN A 72 0.21 21.81 -1.19
N GLN A 73 -0.93 22.49 -1.27
CA GLN A 73 -2.23 21.83 -1.32
C GLN A 73 -2.40 20.91 -2.54
N THR A 74 -1.91 21.34 -3.71
CA THR A 74 -1.91 20.53 -4.93
C THR A 74 -1.05 19.29 -4.75
N LYS A 75 0.19 19.44 -4.26
CA LYS A 75 1.10 18.33 -3.96
C LYS A 75 0.49 17.31 -2.98
N GLN A 76 -0.14 17.77 -1.90
CA GLN A 76 -0.78 16.89 -0.92
C GLN A 76 -1.98 16.15 -1.52
N SER A 77 -2.75 16.80 -2.38
CA SER A 77 -3.89 16.17 -3.05
C SER A 77 -3.44 15.13 -4.08
N GLU A 78 -2.38 15.43 -4.83
CA GLU A 78 -1.74 14.48 -5.74
C GLU A 78 -1.13 13.30 -4.99
N HIS A 79 -0.39 13.55 -3.91
CA HIS A 79 0.15 12.50 -3.06
C HIS A 79 -0.95 11.60 -2.50
N ALA A 80 -2.04 12.17 -1.98
CA ALA A 80 -3.19 11.40 -1.51
C ALA A 80 -3.84 10.58 -2.64
N ARG A 81 -3.99 11.14 -3.85
CA ARG A 81 -4.50 10.41 -5.02
C ARG A 81 -3.58 9.25 -5.39
N LEU A 82 -2.28 9.49 -5.45
CA LEU A 82 -1.25 8.50 -5.76
C LEU A 82 -1.26 7.37 -4.72
N MET A 83 -1.37 7.70 -3.44
CA MET A 83 -1.46 6.70 -2.36
C MET A 83 -2.72 5.84 -2.44
N VAL A 84 -3.84 6.37 -2.95
CA VAL A 84 -5.05 5.57 -3.22
C VAL A 84 -4.81 4.59 -4.36
N VAL A 85 -4.16 5.02 -5.44
CA VAL A 85 -3.84 4.16 -6.60
C VAL A 85 -2.83 3.06 -6.22
N ALA A 86 -1.81 3.42 -5.45
CA ALA A 86 -0.81 2.49 -4.93
C ALA A 86 -1.35 1.49 -3.91
N ARG A 87 -2.53 1.74 -3.32
CA ARG A 87 -3.12 0.88 -2.30
C ARG A 87 -3.42 -0.51 -2.81
N ASP A 88 -3.83 -0.60 -4.07
CA ASP A 88 -4.32 -1.83 -4.69
C ASP A 88 -3.35 -2.34 -5.78
N VAL A 89 -2.12 -1.79 -5.85
CA VAL A 89 -1.07 -2.20 -6.81
C VAL A 89 0.30 -2.19 -6.17
N ILE A 90 1.03 -3.29 -6.31
CA ILE A 90 2.41 -3.43 -5.85
C ILE A 90 3.32 -3.66 -7.05
N TRP A 91 4.28 -2.76 -7.21
CA TRP A 91 5.46 -2.93 -8.03
C TRP A 91 6.60 -3.49 -7.17
N ALA A 92 7.36 -4.43 -7.73
CA ALA A 92 8.54 -5.01 -7.09
C ALA A 92 9.66 -5.22 -8.10
N PHE A 93 10.90 -5.23 -7.64
CA PHE A 93 12.09 -5.56 -8.43
C PHE A 93 12.72 -6.85 -7.93
N LYS A 94 13.37 -7.58 -8.85
CA LYS A 94 14.04 -8.84 -8.53
C LYS A 94 15.33 -8.54 -7.75
N LYS A 95 15.40 -9.01 -6.51
CA LYS A 95 16.58 -8.83 -5.65
C LYS A 95 17.59 -9.94 -5.89
N ASP A 96 17.12 -11.19 -5.83
CA ASP A 96 17.89 -12.42 -6.00
C ASP A 96 17.10 -13.42 -6.88
N GLU A 97 17.66 -14.61 -7.17
CA GLU A 97 17.04 -15.58 -8.09
C GLU A 97 15.58 -15.93 -7.75
N ASN A 98 15.25 -15.99 -6.45
CA ASN A 98 13.95 -16.37 -5.93
C ASN A 98 13.27 -15.28 -5.08
N ASP A 99 13.83 -14.07 -5.00
CA ASP A 99 13.32 -13.02 -4.11
C ASP A 99 12.97 -11.72 -4.85
N TRP A 100 11.85 -11.13 -4.44
CA TRP A 100 11.30 -9.90 -4.99
C TRP A 100 11.12 -8.88 -3.88
N GLU A 101 11.68 -7.69 -4.07
CA GLU A 101 11.59 -6.61 -3.10
C GLU A 101 10.61 -5.54 -3.60
N LYS A 102 9.69 -5.12 -2.72
CA LYS A 102 8.68 -4.10 -3.04
C LYS A 102 9.33 -2.73 -3.15
N PHE A 103 8.90 -1.92 -4.11
CA PHE A 103 9.29 -0.51 -4.11
C PHE A 103 8.67 0.21 -2.89
N PRO A 104 9.37 1.23 -2.33
CA PRO A 104 8.79 2.10 -1.32
C PRO A 104 7.46 2.71 -1.78
N SER A 105 6.50 2.88 -0.86
CA SER A 105 5.11 3.25 -1.19
C SER A 105 4.97 4.47 -2.11
N GLU A 106 5.74 5.53 -1.88
CA GLU A 106 5.68 6.75 -2.69
C GLU A 106 6.24 6.51 -4.11
N LEU A 107 7.33 5.75 -4.23
CA LEU A 107 7.90 5.39 -5.52
C LEU A 107 6.97 4.43 -6.27
N ASN A 108 6.41 3.44 -5.59
CA ASN A 108 5.41 2.52 -6.13
C ASN A 108 4.24 3.27 -6.78
N ALA A 109 3.72 4.29 -6.09
CA ALA A 109 2.63 5.11 -6.60
C ALA A 109 2.99 5.87 -7.88
N ARG A 110 4.21 6.44 -7.93
CA ARG A 110 4.71 7.17 -9.10
C ARG A 110 4.99 6.24 -10.29
N ILE A 111 5.50 5.04 -10.04
CA ILE A 111 5.68 4.01 -11.08
C ILE A 111 4.32 3.62 -11.66
N GLU A 112 3.32 3.38 -10.81
CA GLU A 112 1.97 3.03 -11.27
C GLU A 112 1.31 4.15 -12.07
N ASP A 113 1.43 5.40 -11.63
CA ASP A 113 0.90 6.55 -12.36
C ASP A 113 1.55 6.71 -13.74
N ALA A 114 2.87 6.52 -13.83
CA ALA A 114 3.61 6.49 -15.10
C ALA A 114 3.13 5.36 -16.02
N PHE A 115 2.90 4.18 -15.47
CA PHE A 115 2.39 3.02 -16.21
C PHE A 115 0.96 3.23 -16.74
N ILE A 116 0.03 3.68 -15.89
CA ILE A 116 -1.36 4.00 -16.28
C ILE A 116 -1.38 5.12 -17.33
N SER A 117 -0.48 6.09 -17.20
CA SER A 117 -0.29 7.17 -18.18
C SER A 117 0.37 6.71 -19.49
N LYS A 118 0.68 5.41 -19.62
CA LYS A 118 1.26 4.77 -20.81
C LYS A 118 2.62 5.35 -21.19
N LEU A 119 3.40 5.79 -20.20
CA LEU A 119 4.80 6.14 -20.42
C LEU A 119 5.58 4.88 -20.83
N LYS A 120 6.58 5.05 -21.71
CA LYS A 120 7.46 3.94 -22.10
C LYS A 120 8.55 3.71 -21.06
N MET A 121 9.09 4.80 -20.54
CA MET A 121 10.21 4.82 -19.61
C MET A 121 9.87 5.68 -18.39
N PHE A 122 10.41 5.32 -17.22
CA PHE A 122 10.27 6.11 -16.00
C PHE A 122 11.59 6.16 -15.23
N LYS A 123 12.07 7.36 -14.90
CA LYS A 123 13.31 7.57 -14.15
C LYS A 123 13.03 7.90 -12.69
N TYR A 124 13.86 7.36 -11.81
CA TYR A 124 13.85 7.73 -10.40
C TYR A 124 15.23 7.60 -9.77
N THR A 125 15.40 8.22 -8.62
CA THR A 125 16.58 8.10 -7.77
C THR A 125 16.18 7.47 -6.45
N ASN A 126 16.93 6.46 -6.01
CA ASN A 126 16.66 5.82 -4.72
C ASN A 126 17.22 6.65 -3.54
N ASP A 127 16.97 6.18 -2.33
CA ASP A 127 17.46 6.73 -1.06
C ASP A 127 18.99 6.82 -0.96
N LYS A 128 19.72 6.02 -1.75
CA LYS A 128 21.19 6.02 -1.84
C LYS A 128 21.73 6.89 -2.98
N SER A 129 20.91 7.79 -3.53
CA SER A 129 21.29 8.69 -4.63
C SER A 129 21.71 7.98 -5.93
N VAL A 130 21.25 6.75 -6.16
CA VAL A 130 21.49 6.00 -7.39
C VAL A 130 20.31 6.16 -8.34
N GLU A 131 20.59 6.51 -9.59
CA GLU A 131 19.59 6.69 -10.63
C GLU A 131 19.27 5.37 -11.35
N TYR A 132 17.97 5.13 -11.53
CA TYR A 132 17.42 3.98 -12.24
C TYR A 132 16.43 4.45 -13.31
N GLU A 133 16.32 3.65 -14.36
CA GLU A 133 15.32 3.82 -15.41
C GLU A 133 14.54 2.53 -15.62
N ILE A 134 13.22 2.61 -15.50
CA ILE A 134 12.28 1.53 -15.76
C ILE A 134 11.87 1.55 -17.22
N ASP A 135 11.95 0.39 -17.87
CA ASP A 135 11.33 0.10 -19.17
C ASP A 135 10.07 -0.75 -18.95
N PHE A 136 8.90 -0.15 -19.15
CA PHE A 136 7.63 -0.84 -18.95
C PHE A 136 7.31 -1.86 -20.04
N LYS A 137 7.93 -1.75 -21.22
CA LYS A 137 7.73 -2.72 -22.31
C LYS A 137 8.47 -4.01 -22.01
N ASN A 138 9.70 -3.90 -21.51
CA ASN A 138 10.57 -5.03 -21.23
C ASN A 138 10.47 -5.53 -19.79
N ASN A 139 9.74 -4.82 -18.92
CA ASN A 139 9.56 -5.15 -17.50
C ASN A 139 10.89 -5.32 -16.76
N HIS A 140 11.80 -4.36 -16.95
CA HIS A 140 13.02 -4.29 -16.16
C HIS A 140 13.34 -2.84 -15.76
N GLU A 141 14.07 -2.70 -14.66
CA GLU A 141 14.80 -1.49 -14.34
C GLU A 141 16.27 -1.63 -14.72
N THR A 142 16.91 -0.52 -15.05
CA THR A 142 18.33 -0.43 -15.37
C THR A 142 18.99 0.56 -14.42
N CYS A 143 20.06 0.15 -13.73
CA CYS A 143 20.92 1.08 -13.01
C CYS A 143 21.68 1.92 -14.03
N VAL A 144 21.51 3.25 -14.01
CA VAL A 144 22.14 4.14 -14.99
C VAL A 144 23.67 4.11 -14.89
N ALA A 145 24.20 3.99 -13.67
CA ALA A 145 25.65 3.99 -13.44
C ALA A 145 26.33 2.68 -13.89
N THR A 146 25.72 1.52 -13.64
CA THR A 146 26.36 0.21 -13.90
C THR A 146 25.82 -0.49 -15.14
N GLN A 147 24.73 0.00 -15.73
CA GLN A 147 23.97 -0.64 -16.81
C GLN A 147 23.48 -2.06 -16.45
N GLN A 148 23.41 -2.40 -15.17
CA GLN A 148 22.84 -3.66 -14.71
C GLN A 148 21.32 -3.61 -14.76
N HIS A 149 20.71 -4.68 -15.24
CA HIS A 149 19.26 -4.83 -15.34
C HIS A 149 18.71 -5.73 -14.24
N ARG A 150 17.53 -5.37 -13.72
CA ARG A 150 16.75 -6.23 -12.82
C ARG A 150 15.32 -6.29 -13.32
N ALA A 151 14.72 -7.48 -13.34
CA ALA A 151 13.33 -7.63 -13.70
C ALA A 151 12.43 -6.89 -12.70
N ILE A 152 11.33 -6.33 -13.17
CA ILE A 152 10.28 -5.74 -12.35
C ILE A 152 8.95 -6.44 -12.62
N ILE A 153 8.07 -6.45 -11.64
CA ILE A 153 6.72 -7.00 -11.76
C ILE A 153 5.71 -6.02 -11.19
N ARG A 154 4.54 -5.97 -11.84
CA ARG A 154 3.33 -5.30 -11.37
C ARG A 154 2.35 -6.36 -10.88
N HIS A 155 1.91 -6.23 -9.64
CA HIS A 155 0.86 -7.05 -9.07
C HIS A 155 -0.32 -6.18 -8.69
N ASP A 156 -1.47 -6.43 -9.31
CA ASP A 156 -2.74 -5.95 -8.78
C ASP A 156 -2.96 -6.66 -7.43
N ASP A 157 -2.96 -5.87 -6.36
CA ASP A 157 -3.18 -6.35 -5.00
C ASP A 157 -4.67 -6.36 -4.71
N VAL A 158 -5.25 -7.56 -4.81
CA VAL A 158 -6.64 -7.79 -4.46
C VAL A 158 -6.74 -7.95 -2.95
N ARG A 159 -6.63 -6.88 -2.15
CA ARG A 159 -6.76 -6.86 -0.68
C ARG A 159 -6.33 -8.19 -0.02
N VAL A 160 -5.16 -8.73 -0.34
CA VAL A 160 -4.73 -10.00 0.27
C VAL A 160 -4.16 -9.71 1.66
N PRO A 161 -4.06 -10.71 2.55
CA PRO A 161 -3.45 -10.50 3.85
C PRO A 161 -2.00 -9.99 3.72
N PRO A 162 -1.57 -9.03 4.55
CA PRO A 162 -0.26 -8.39 4.42
C PRO A 162 0.92 -9.34 4.64
N HIS A 163 0.70 -10.46 5.33
CA HIS A 163 1.70 -11.50 5.56
C HIS A 163 1.87 -12.47 4.38
N TRP A 164 1.11 -12.31 3.29
CA TRP A 164 1.27 -13.16 2.12
C TRP A 164 2.56 -12.85 1.37
N GLU A 165 3.25 -13.89 0.89
CA GLU A 165 4.40 -13.70 0.00
C GLU A 165 3.95 -13.19 -1.37
N LEU A 166 4.88 -12.53 -2.08
CA LEU A 166 4.70 -12.19 -3.48
C LEU A 166 4.59 -13.48 -4.31
N GLN A 167 3.56 -13.55 -5.15
CA GLN A 167 3.26 -14.75 -5.93
C GLN A 167 3.58 -14.53 -7.39
N THR A 168 4.27 -15.47 -8.03
CA THR A 168 4.48 -15.45 -9.48
C THR A 168 3.35 -16.13 -10.26
N LYS A 169 2.45 -16.82 -9.56
CA LYS A 169 1.32 -17.58 -10.10
C LYS A 169 0.02 -17.20 -9.38
N ASN A 170 -1.13 -17.46 -10.03
CA ASN A 170 -2.45 -17.20 -9.43
C ASN A 170 -2.72 -18.00 -8.15
N VAL A 171 -2.13 -19.19 -8.06
CA VAL A 171 -2.22 -20.11 -6.93
C VAL A 171 -0.83 -20.61 -6.61
N GLN A 172 -0.41 -20.48 -5.35
CA GLN A 172 0.89 -20.97 -4.90
C GLN A 172 0.81 -21.45 -3.45
N ARG A 173 1.63 -22.44 -3.12
CA ARG A 173 1.81 -22.94 -1.76
C ARG A 173 3.14 -22.44 -1.22
N PHE A 174 3.14 -22.00 0.02
CA PHE A 174 4.33 -21.56 0.74
C PHE A 174 4.49 -22.43 1.99
N VAL A 175 5.62 -23.11 2.10
CA VAL A 175 5.96 -23.89 3.29
C VAL A 175 6.24 -22.91 4.42
N LEU A 176 5.53 -23.06 5.53
CA LEU A 176 5.75 -22.24 6.71
C LEU A 176 7.02 -22.70 7.44
N ASP A 177 7.79 -21.74 7.96
CA ASP A 177 8.89 -22.00 8.87
C ASP A 177 8.33 -22.55 10.19
N GLU A 178 8.88 -23.66 10.68
CA GLU A 178 8.47 -24.32 11.93
C GLU A 178 8.61 -23.40 13.17
N ASN A 179 9.47 -22.40 13.08
CA ASN A 179 9.68 -21.39 14.13
C ASN A 179 8.76 -20.17 13.98
N SER A 180 7.99 -20.07 12.90
CA SER A 180 7.09 -18.94 12.68
C SER A 180 5.92 -18.98 13.67
N HIS A 181 5.40 -17.78 13.98
CA HIS A 181 4.21 -17.67 14.83
C HIS A 181 3.00 -18.37 14.20
N GLU A 182 2.81 -18.23 12.88
CA GLU A 182 1.71 -18.83 12.14
C GLU A 182 1.75 -20.37 12.15
N TYR A 183 2.95 -20.97 12.01
CA TYR A 183 3.10 -22.42 12.12
C TYR A 183 2.66 -22.90 13.51
N ASN A 184 3.11 -22.23 14.57
CA ASN A 184 2.78 -22.58 15.94
C ASN A 184 1.28 -22.46 16.23
N ASP A 185 0.63 -21.39 15.79
CA ASP A 185 -0.81 -21.18 15.94
C ASP A 185 -1.64 -22.31 15.30
N ILE A 186 -1.26 -22.74 14.08
CA ILE A 186 -1.96 -23.82 13.36
C ILE A 186 -1.71 -25.16 14.05
N ARG A 187 -0.46 -25.44 14.45
CA ARG A 187 -0.09 -26.66 15.18
C ARG A 187 -0.87 -26.78 16.48
N GLU A 188 -0.90 -25.73 17.30
CA GLU A 188 -1.64 -25.73 18.56
C GLU A 188 -3.14 -25.95 18.36
N LEU A 189 -3.73 -25.36 17.32
CA LEU A 189 -5.14 -25.58 16.99
C LEU A 189 -5.41 -27.03 16.57
N PHE A 190 -4.50 -27.64 15.81
CA PHE A 190 -4.60 -29.03 15.39
C PHE A 190 -4.48 -29.98 16.58
N ASP A 191 -3.48 -29.76 17.44
CA ASP A 191 -3.21 -30.58 18.62
C ASP A 191 -4.38 -30.63 19.60
N LYS A 192 -5.13 -29.53 19.76
CA LYS A 192 -6.34 -29.48 20.60
C LYS A 192 -7.36 -30.58 20.27
N THR A 193 -7.41 -31.04 19.03
CA THR A 193 -8.40 -32.05 18.58
C THR A 193 -7.79 -33.36 18.08
N MET A 194 -6.49 -33.34 17.75
CA MET A 194 -5.79 -34.45 17.11
C MET A 194 -4.66 -35.05 17.96
N THR A 195 -4.49 -34.60 19.21
CA THR A 195 -3.53 -35.21 20.16
C THR A 195 -3.63 -36.74 20.15
N LYS A 196 -2.49 -37.43 19.97
CA LYS A 196 -2.35 -38.90 19.87
C LYS A 196 -2.99 -39.58 18.64
N LYS A 197 -3.53 -38.83 17.68
CA LYS A 197 -4.12 -39.37 16.44
C LYS A 197 -3.19 -39.30 15.23
N TYR A 198 -1.99 -38.74 15.42
CA TYR A 198 -0.96 -38.64 14.40
C TYR A 198 0.42 -38.77 15.05
N THR A 199 1.44 -39.10 14.25
CA THR A 199 2.81 -39.29 14.75
C THR A 199 3.64 -38.01 14.68
N THR A 200 3.67 -37.37 13.49
CA THR A 200 4.45 -36.15 13.26
C THR A 200 3.80 -35.30 12.17
N ILE A 201 3.96 -33.98 12.26
CA ILE A 201 3.60 -33.04 11.18
C ILE A 201 4.81 -32.94 10.27
N ILE A 202 4.66 -33.34 9.01
CA ILE A 202 5.76 -33.30 8.02
C ILE A 202 6.00 -31.88 7.52
N ARG A 203 4.94 -31.10 7.31
CA ARG A 203 4.97 -29.69 6.91
C ARG A 203 3.61 -29.04 7.04
N ILE A 204 3.59 -27.72 7.13
CA ILE A 204 2.39 -26.89 6.99
C ILE A 204 2.61 -25.97 5.79
N GLU A 205 1.66 -25.95 4.87
CA GLU A 205 1.71 -25.11 3.67
C GLU A 205 0.58 -24.08 3.72
N ARG A 206 0.92 -22.78 3.67
CA ARG A 206 -0.08 -21.74 3.40
C ARG A 206 -0.44 -21.76 1.92
N ILE A 207 -1.72 -21.82 1.63
CA ILE A 207 -2.26 -21.71 0.27
C ILE A 207 -2.59 -20.23 0.01
N GLN A 208 -1.94 -19.66 -1.00
CA GLN A 208 -2.25 -18.31 -1.46
C GLN A 208 -2.96 -18.40 -2.81
N ASN A 209 -4.25 -18.08 -2.80
CA ASN A 209 -5.08 -18.02 -3.98
C ASN A 209 -5.92 -16.74 -3.94
N LYS A 210 -5.48 -15.73 -4.71
CA LYS A 210 -6.07 -14.38 -4.67
C LYS A 210 -7.55 -14.39 -5.05
N GLN A 211 -7.91 -15.17 -6.07
CA GLN A 211 -9.28 -15.25 -6.57
C GLN A 211 -10.22 -15.74 -5.47
N TRP A 212 -9.85 -16.80 -4.74
CA TRP A 212 -10.70 -17.35 -3.69
C TRP A 212 -10.70 -16.52 -2.42
N TYR A 213 -9.57 -15.92 -2.06
CA TYR A 213 -9.54 -15.01 -0.93
C TYR A 213 -10.50 -13.83 -1.15
N THR A 214 -10.50 -13.28 -2.36
CA THR A 214 -11.40 -12.20 -2.77
C THR A 214 -12.86 -12.63 -2.75
N GLN A 215 -13.16 -13.80 -3.33
CA GLN A 215 -14.52 -14.31 -3.38
C GLN A 215 -15.05 -14.61 -1.96
N TYR A 216 -14.23 -15.25 -1.12
CA TYR A 216 -14.53 -15.54 0.27
C TYR A 216 -14.87 -14.27 1.06
N ASN A 217 -14.00 -13.26 0.99
CA ASN A 217 -14.24 -11.98 1.67
C ASN A 217 -15.48 -11.25 1.14
N SER A 218 -15.76 -11.35 -0.15
CA SER A 218 -16.97 -10.76 -0.74
C SER A 218 -18.23 -11.42 -0.15
N TYR A 219 -18.25 -12.75 -0.05
CA TYR A 219 -19.34 -13.47 0.61
C TYR A 219 -19.45 -13.15 2.10
N LYS A 220 -18.32 -13.14 2.83
CA LYS A 220 -18.27 -12.80 4.26
C LYS A 220 -18.85 -11.41 4.54
N ASN A 221 -18.47 -10.41 3.74
CA ASN A 221 -18.96 -9.04 3.89
C ASN A 221 -20.45 -8.91 3.55
N PHE A 222 -20.95 -9.69 2.58
CA PHE A 222 -22.38 -9.75 2.26
C PHE A 222 -23.19 -10.47 3.34
N SER A 223 -22.64 -11.52 3.94
CA SER A 223 -23.28 -12.34 4.97
C SER A 223 -23.15 -11.78 6.39
N ALA A 224 -22.68 -10.54 6.55
CA ALA A 224 -22.23 -9.91 7.81
C ALA A 224 -23.33 -9.67 8.87
N LYS A 225 -24.42 -10.44 8.86
CA LYS A 225 -25.46 -10.37 9.88
C LYS A 225 -25.05 -11.04 11.20
N GLU A 226 -24.07 -11.95 11.22
CA GLU A 226 -23.54 -12.61 12.44
C GLU A 226 -22.07 -13.05 12.28
N ASP A 227 -21.36 -13.24 13.41
CA ASP A 227 -19.99 -13.79 13.46
C ASP A 227 -19.98 -15.31 13.22
N THR A 228 -20.15 -15.70 11.96
CA THR A 228 -20.30 -17.10 11.54
C THR A 228 -18.99 -17.77 11.11
N GLU A 229 -17.87 -17.02 11.09
CA GLU A 229 -16.58 -17.54 10.63
C GLU A 229 -15.95 -18.47 11.66
N LYS A 230 -15.59 -19.70 11.24
CA LYS A 230 -14.94 -20.69 12.10
C LYS A 230 -13.74 -21.32 11.39
N LYS A 231 -12.66 -21.54 12.14
CA LYS A 231 -11.51 -22.35 11.68
C LYS A 231 -11.82 -23.83 11.91
N LEU A 232 -11.84 -24.63 10.84
CA LEU A 232 -12.17 -26.06 10.85
C LEU A 232 -11.12 -26.86 10.08
N PHE A 233 -11.01 -28.15 10.39
CA PHE A 233 -10.15 -29.09 9.66
C PHE A 233 -10.96 -29.89 8.64
N HIS A 234 -10.37 -30.13 7.46
CA HIS A 234 -10.95 -30.95 6.40
C HIS A 234 -9.94 -32.02 5.96
N GLY A 235 -10.19 -33.28 6.29
CA GLY A 235 -9.40 -34.42 5.82
C GLY A 235 -9.85 -34.87 4.43
N CYS A 236 -8.91 -35.05 3.51
CA CYS A 236 -9.17 -35.56 2.17
C CYS A 236 -7.94 -36.26 1.56
N LEU A 237 -8.15 -36.95 0.44
CA LEU A 237 -7.06 -37.53 -0.36
C LEU A 237 -6.21 -36.43 -1.01
N GLN A 238 -4.96 -36.74 -1.32
CA GLN A 238 -4.00 -35.77 -1.88
C GLN A 238 -4.48 -35.18 -3.22
N GLU A 239 -5.10 -35.99 -4.06
CA GLU A 239 -5.66 -35.57 -5.35
C GLU A 239 -6.81 -34.58 -5.14
N SER A 240 -7.66 -34.84 -4.14
CA SER A 240 -8.75 -33.94 -3.76
C SER A 240 -8.22 -32.62 -3.20
N ALA A 241 -7.19 -32.67 -2.35
CA ALA A 241 -6.53 -31.46 -1.84
C ALA A 241 -5.96 -30.61 -2.97
N ASN A 242 -5.33 -31.22 -3.98
CA ASN A 242 -4.81 -30.52 -5.15
C ASN A 242 -5.93 -29.87 -5.97
N LEU A 243 -7.06 -30.54 -6.15
CA LEU A 243 -8.22 -29.96 -6.83
C LEU A 243 -8.82 -28.80 -6.03
N ILE A 244 -8.98 -28.94 -4.71
CA ILE A 244 -9.53 -27.88 -3.83
C ILE A 244 -8.64 -26.63 -3.86
N VAL A 245 -7.31 -26.79 -3.85
CA VAL A 245 -6.36 -25.68 -3.87
C VAL A 245 -6.42 -24.88 -5.18
N ASN A 246 -6.55 -25.55 -6.32
CA ASN A 246 -6.53 -24.91 -7.64
C ASN A 246 -7.92 -24.46 -8.11
N SER A 247 -8.95 -25.22 -7.76
CA SER A 247 -10.36 -24.92 -7.98
C SER A 247 -10.96 -24.47 -6.64
N PHE A 248 -12.09 -24.98 -6.20
CA PHE A 248 -12.72 -24.56 -4.95
C PHE A 248 -13.33 -25.79 -4.24
N PHE A 249 -13.86 -25.60 -3.04
CA PHE A 249 -14.68 -26.62 -2.39
C PHE A 249 -15.95 -26.88 -3.22
N ASN A 250 -15.98 -27.99 -3.95
CA ASN A 250 -17.14 -28.38 -4.74
C ASN A 250 -17.85 -29.56 -4.07
N ARG A 251 -19.17 -29.43 -3.90
CA ARG A 251 -20.03 -30.51 -3.39
C ARG A 251 -20.00 -31.77 -4.25
N SER A 252 -19.64 -31.66 -5.53
CA SER A 252 -19.47 -32.83 -6.41
C SER A 252 -18.30 -33.73 -5.98
N PHE A 253 -17.41 -33.24 -5.11
CA PHE A 253 -16.32 -34.02 -4.52
C PHE A 253 -16.73 -34.65 -3.16
N ALA A 254 -17.92 -34.35 -2.66
CA ALA A 254 -18.42 -34.94 -1.42
C ALA A 254 -18.83 -36.40 -1.63
N GLY A 255 -18.65 -37.24 -0.59
CA GLY A 255 -19.11 -38.64 -0.57
C GLY A 255 -18.03 -39.71 -0.77
N VAL A 256 -16.82 -39.34 -1.23
CA VAL A 256 -15.71 -40.31 -1.36
C VAL A 256 -15.23 -40.80 0.02
N ASN A 257 -15.18 -39.91 1.02
CA ASN A 257 -14.74 -40.24 2.38
C ASN A 257 -15.84 -40.83 3.28
N GLY A 258 -17.10 -40.89 2.82
CA GLY A 258 -18.20 -41.53 3.55
C GLY A 258 -18.27 -43.05 3.35
N LEU A 259 -17.49 -43.59 2.41
CA LEU A 259 -17.44 -45.01 2.06
C LEU A 259 -16.23 -45.74 2.67
N LEU A 260 -15.20 -45.00 3.09
CA LEU A 260 -14.06 -45.55 3.82
C LEU A 260 -14.42 -45.63 5.30
N LYS A 261 -14.93 -46.80 5.72
CA LYS A 261 -14.91 -47.19 7.14
C LYS A 261 -13.43 -47.27 7.55
N LEU A 262 -12.99 -46.34 8.39
CA LEU A 262 -11.77 -46.50 9.20
C LEU A 262 -11.91 -47.71 10.12
#